data_AF-A0A9P0AAF3-F1
#
_entry.id   AF-A0A9P0AAF3-F1
#
_cell.length_a   1.000
_cell.length_b   1.000
_cell.length_c   1.000
_cell.angle_alpha   90.00
_cell.angle_beta   90.00
_cell.angle_gamma   90.00
#
_symmetry.space_group_name_H-M   'P 1'
#
loop_
_entity.id
_entity.type
_entity.pdbx_description
1 polymer ?
#
loop_
_entity_poly.entity_id
_entity_poly.type
_entity_poly.pdbx_seq_one_letter_code
_entity_poly.pdbx_strand_id
1 'polypeptide(L)'
;MRPQSLRMTFSCSIDIFLIVDLFFPQRDAISTNLAHHRIRIKAVSPSSKPSVLQSPSKSVYLTRCCSSSIMNFLSVVVLVCCLFAAVLSAPAEFYTSQFDNIDIESILNNEKLLDNYFKCLMDEGPCTLEGRTLKSLVPDALNTSCAKCTDKQKQIARRVITFYLDKYPANSARIIKKYDPENKFKDGIEKALLGSR
;
A
#
# COMPACT_ATOMS: atom_id res chain seq x y z
N MET A 1 -23.99 -47.45 34.34
CA MET A 1 -23.13 -46.37 34.86
C MET A 1 -21.95 -46.20 33.90
N ARG A 2 -21.82 -45.04 33.24
CA ARG A 2 -20.75 -44.72 32.26
C ARG A 2 -19.63 -43.93 32.96
N PRO A 3 -18.34 -44.17 32.68
CA PRO A 3 -17.30 -43.22 33.06
C PRO A 3 -17.27 -42.06 32.06
N GLN A 4 -17.31 -40.82 32.58
CA GLN A 4 -17.16 -39.60 31.80
C GLN A 4 -15.66 -39.36 31.54
N SER A 5 -15.24 -39.38 30.27
CA SER A 5 -13.91 -38.94 29.86
C SER A 5 -13.83 -37.41 29.94
N LEU A 6 -13.03 -36.88 30.87
CA LEU A 6 -12.68 -35.46 30.95
C LEU A 6 -11.95 -35.06 29.66
N ARG A 7 -12.55 -34.18 28.84
CA ARG A 7 -11.85 -33.45 27.79
C ARG A 7 -10.98 -32.38 28.45
N MET A 8 -9.66 -32.58 28.45
CA MET A 8 -8.70 -31.49 28.65
C MET A 8 -8.54 -30.76 27.32
N THR A 9 -9.21 -29.63 27.15
CA THR A 9 -8.89 -28.66 26.11
C THR A 9 -7.62 -27.92 26.51
N PHE A 10 -6.48 -28.29 25.93
CA PHE A 10 -5.27 -27.46 25.99
C PHE A 10 -5.48 -26.27 25.05
N SER A 11 -5.71 -25.09 25.63
CA SER A 11 -5.76 -23.83 24.90
C SER A 11 -4.32 -23.44 24.53
N CYS A 12 -3.85 -23.87 23.35
CA CYS A 12 -2.71 -23.22 22.69
C CYS A 12 -3.22 -21.98 21.97
N SER A 13 -3.61 -20.96 22.72
CA SER A 13 -3.76 -19.61 22.18
C SER A 13 -2.36 -19.02 22.07
N ILE A 14 -1.70 -19.27 20.95
CA ILE A 14 -0.61 -18.40 20.52
C ILE A 14 -1.30 -17.16 19.96
N ASP A 15 -1.22 -16.05 20.69
CA ASP A 15 -1.78 -14.76 20.29
C ASP A 15 -1.22 -14.34 18.93
N ILE A 16 -1.97 -14.63 17.87
CA ILE A 16 -1.78 -14.12 16.51
C ILE A 16 -1.75 -12.58 16.47
N PHE A 17 -2.28 -11.93 17.51
CA PHE A 17 -2.32 -10.47 17.63
C PHE A 17 -0.92 -9.83 17.67
N LEU A 18 0.07 -10.46 18.32
CA LEU A 18 1.41 -9.88 18.47
C LEU A 18 2.25 -9.87 17.18
N ILE A 19 1.96 -10.73 16.20
CA ILE A 19 2.69 -10.76 14.92
C ILE A 19 2.22 -9.64 13.99
N VAL A 20 0.95 -9.22 14.11
CA VAL A 20 0.39 -8.15 13.28
C VAL A 20 0.90 -6.77 13.74
N ASP A 21 1.12 -6.59 15.05
CA ASP A 21 1.63 -5.32 15.60
C ASP A 21 3.11 -5.04 15.28
N LEU A 22 3.92 -6.08 15.03
CA LEU A 22 5.33 -5.90 14.62
C LEU A 22 5.50 -5.56 13.13
N PHE A 23 4.44 -5.65 12.32
CA PHE A 23 4.50 -5.43 10.86
C PHE A 23 3.70 -4.20 10.37
N PHE A 24 2.97 -3.51 11.25
CA PHE A 24 2.21 -2.28 10.92
C PHE A 24 2.55 -1.12 11.88
N PRO A 25 3.59 -0.30 11.62
CA PRO A 25 3.94 0.83 12.49
C PRO A 25 3.17 2.13 12.17
N GLN A 26 2.03 2.07 11.46
CA GLN A 26 1.21 3.26 11.17
C GLN A 26 -0.28 2.92 11.28
N ARG A 27 -0.83 3.08 12.48
CA ARG A 27 -2.28 3.27 12.66
C ARG A 27 -2.49 4.41 13.65
N ASP A 28 -2.10 5.62 13.25
CA ASP A 28 -2.44 6.81 14.01
C ASP A 28 -3.91 7.22 13.76
N ALA A 29 -4.52 7.68 14.85
CA ALA A 29 -5.71 8.52 14.92
C ALA A 29 -7.09 7.88 14.63
N ILE A 30 -7.64 7.20 15.64
CA ILE A 30 -9.06 7.40 16.00
C ILE A 30 -9.12 7.72 17.50
N SER A 31 -9.19 9.02 17.78
CA SER A 31 -9.55 9.57 19.08
C SER A 31 -10.99 9.20 19.41
N THR A 32 -11.20 8.46 20.51
CA THR A 32 -12.50 8.41 21.19
C THR A 32 -12.30 8.72 22.67
N ASN A 33 -12.60 9.97 23.01
CA ASN A 33 -13.02 10.38 24.34
C ASN A 33 -14.31 9.60 24.70
N LEU A 34 -14.34 8.85 25.79
CA LEU A 34 -15.31 9.04 26.89
C LEU A 34 -15.23 7.93 27.96
N ALA A 35 -15.34 8.39 29.20
CA ALA A 35 -15.99 7.74 30.35
C ALA A 35 -15.29 6.54 31.03
N HIS A 36 -14.59 6.91 32.10
CA HIS A 36 -14.30 6.08 33.28
C HIS A 36 -15.53 5.30 33.78
N HIS A 37 -15.38 3.98 33.91
CA HIS A 37 -16.09 3.21 34.93
C HIS A 37 -15.05 2.49 35.81
N ARG A 38 -14.87 2.99 37.03
CA ARG A 38 -14.05 2.35 38.07
C ARG A 38 -14.74 1.06 38.52
N ILE A 39 -14.21 -0.10 38.15
CA ILE A 39 -14.53 -1.36 38.83
C ILE A 39 -13.44 -1.62 39.86
N ARG A 40 -13.84 -1.60 41.13
CA ARG A 40 -13.02 -1.79 42.31
C ARG A 40 -12.91 -3.29 42.59
N ILE A 41 -11.86 -3.95 42.12
CA ILE A 41 -11.59 -5.34 42.54
C ILE A 41 -10.81 -5.28 43.86
N LYS A 42 -11.43 -5.81 44.93
CA LYS A 42 -10.77 -6.00 46.23
C LYS A 42 -9.67 -7.04 46.06
N ALA A 43 -8.45 -6.69 46.43
CA ALA A 43 -7.39 -7.64 46.71
C ALA A 43 -7.80 -8.50 47.92
N VAL A 44 -7.88 -9.81 47.74
CA VAL A 44 -7.85 -10.77 48.85
C VAL A 44 -6.46 -11.38 48.84
N SER A 45 -5.69 -11.05 49.87
CA SER A 45 -4.43 -11.73 50.22
C SER A 45 -4.66 -12.53 51.51
N PRO A 46 -3.67 -13.31 52.02
CA PRO A 46 -3.60 -14.75 51.88
C PRO A 46 -3.60 -15.45 53.26
N SER A 47 -3.24 -16.74 53.30
CA SER A 47 -3.04 -17.61 54.48
C SER A 47 -4.26 -18.48 54.78
N SER A 48 -4.17 -19.82 54.90
CA SER A 48 -3.12 -20.62 55.54
C SER A 48 -3.14 -22.10 55.08
N LYS A 49 -2.01 -22.59 54.56
CA LYS A 49 -1.18 -23.74 55.00
C LYS A 49 -1.79 -25.16 55.27
N PRO A 50 -0.96 -26.24 55.31
CA PRO A 50 -1.06 -27.39 54.39
C PRO A 50 -1.17 -28.76 55.09
N SER A 51 -1.31 -29.85 54.33
CA SER A 51 -0.89 -31.21 54.72
C SER A 51 -0.69 -32.06 53.45
N VAL A 52 0.56 -32.22 52.99
CA VAL A 52 1.35 -33.48 53.07
C VAL A 52 0.71 -34.66 52.34
N LEU A 53 1.24 -34.99 51.15
CA LEU A 53 1.59 -36.38 50.86
C LEU A 53 2.79 -36.47 49.89
N GLN A 54 3.86 -36.95 50.49
CA GLN A 54 5.10 -37.55 49.99
C GLN A 54 5.22 -37.88 48.49
N SER A 55 6.40 -37.52 47.97
CA SER A 55 7.00 -38.02 46.71
C SER A 55 7.28 -39.53 46.74
N PRO A 56 7.59 -40.15 45.58
CA PRO A 56 9.02 -40.30 45.28
C PRO A 56 9.41 -40.00 43.82
N SER A 57 10.69 -39.64 43.71
CA SER A 57 11.49 -39.25 42.55
C SER A 57 11.44 -40.20 41.34
N LYS A 58 11.27 -39.64 40.13
CA LYS A 58 11.99 -39.93 38.87
C LYS A 58 11.94 -38.65 38.00
N SER A 59 12.99 -37.83 38.00
CA SER A 59 14.10 -37.82 37.03
C SER A 59 13.69 -37.69 35.56
N VAL A 60 14.48 -36.86 34.86
CA VAL A 60 14.67 -36.75 33.40
C VAL A 60 14.02 -35.53 32.73
N TYR A 61 14.81 -34.46 32.70
CA TYR A 61 14.91 -33.53 31.56
C TYR A 61 14.76 -34.28 30.23
N LEU A 62 13.83 -33.85 29.38
CA LEU A 62 13.99 -33.63 27.94
C LEU A 62 12.64 -33.78 27.23
N THR A 63 12.09 -32.63 26.84
CA THR A 63 11.98 -32.29 25.42
C THR A 63 11.85 -33.49 24.45
N ARG A 64 10.62 -33.92 24.17
CA ARG A 64 10.22 -34.51 22.86
C ARG A 64 8.72 -34.81 22.80
N CYS A 65 7.89 -33.76 22.79
CA CYS A 65 6.51 -33.85 22.26
C CYS A 65 6.21 -32.82 21.15
N CYS A 66 7.20 -32.02 20.73
CA CYS A 66 7.03 -31.04 19.65
C CYS A 66 7.51 -31.54 18.27
N SER A 67 7.49 -32.85 17.99
CA SER A 67 8.39 -33.43 16.98
C SER A 67 7.87 -33.63 15.55
N SER A 68 6.74 -33.05 15.12
CA SER A 68 6.47 -32.99 13.67
C SER A 68 5.49 -31.88 13.27
N SER A 69 4.34 -31.78 13.94
CA SER A 69 3.33 -30.76 13.58
C SER A 69 3.78 -29.32 13.85
N ILE A 70 4.50 -29.06 14.95
CA ILE A 70 4.98 -27.70 15.27
C ILE A 70 6.10 -27.26 14.31
N MET A 71 6.96 -28.19 13.90
CA MET A 71 8.03 -27.91 12.95
C MET A 71 7.49 -27.63 11.53
N ASN A 72 6.43 -28.34 11.13
CA ASN A 72 5.73 -28.08 9.88
C ASN A 72 4.97 -26.74 9.92
N PHE A 73 4.35 -26.40 11.04
CA PHE A 73 3.65 -25.12 11.20
C PHE A 73 4.60 -23.92 11.13
N LEU A 74 5.77 -24.01 11.79
CA LEU A 74 6.80 -22.97 11.71
C LEU A 74 7.36 -22.85 10.29
N SER A 75 7.58 -23.97 9.59
CA SER A 75 8.04 -23.95 8.20
C SER A 75 7.04 -23.29 7.26
N VAL A 76 5.73 -23.58 7.40
CA VAL A 76 4.67 -22.95 6.61
C VAL A 76 4.56 -21.45 6.91
N VAL A 77 4.64 -21.03 8.17
CA VAL A 77 4.63 -19.61 8.54
C VAL A 77 5.83 -18.88 7.95
N VAL A 78 7.03 -19.44 8.03
CA VAL A 78 8.23 -18.85 7.42
C VAL A 78 8.07 -18.74 5.89
N LEU A 79 7.55 -19.77 5.24
CA LEU A 79 7.33 -19.77 3.78
C LEU A 79 6.32 -18.70 3.37
N VAL A 80 5.20 -18.57 4.09
CA VAL A 80 4.18 -17.53 3.85
C VAL A 80 4.74 -16.13 4.10
N CYS A 81 5.52 -15.93 5.17
CA CYS A 81 6.19 -14.66 5.44
C CYS A 81 7.22 -14.30 4.36
N CYS A 82 8.00 -15.26 3.86
CA CYS A 82 8.94 -15.05 2.76
C CYS A 82 8.23 -14.64 1.45
N LEU A 83 7.10 -15.28 1.14
CA LEU A 83 6.29 -14.90 -0.03
C LEU A 83 5.69 -13.50 0.12
N PHE A 84 5.23 -13.14 1.33
CA PHE A 84 4.70 -11.80 1.59
C PHE A 84 5.77 -10.70 1.52
N ALA A 85 6.97 -10.97 2.06
CA ALA A 85 8.10 -10.06 1.98
C ALA A 85 8.58 -9.84 0.53
N ALA A 86 8.51 -10.88 -0.31
CA ALA A 86 8.86 -10.77 -1.73
C ALA A 86 7.89 -9.87 -2.52
N VAL A 87 6.59 -9.89 -2.20
CA VAL A 87 5.59 -9.02 -2.85
C VAL A 87 5.74 -7.56 -2.42
N LEU A 88 6.16 -7.29 -1.19
CA LEU A 88 6.37 -5.93 -0.67
C LEU A 88 7.68 -5.27 -1.14
N SER A 89 8.63 -6.05 -1.66
CA SER A 89 9.94 -5.58 -2.13
C SER A 89 9.96 -5.11 -3.59
N ALA A 90 8.81 -4.98 -4.26
CA ALA A 90 8.80 -4.47 -5.63
C ALA A 90 9.40 -3.04 -5.64
N PRO A 91 10.53 -2.81 -6.35
CA PRO A 91 11.08 -1.48 -6.47
C PRO A 91 10.05 -0.59 -7.18
N ALA A 92 9.90 0.66 -6.71
CA ALA A 92 9.07 1.63 -7.40
C ALA A 92 9.66 1.88 -8.80
N GLU A 93 9.04 1.28 -9.82
CA GLU A 93 9.41 1.52 -11.21
C GLU A 93 8.91 2.90 -11.63
N PHE A 94 9.83 3.87 -11.70
CA PHE A 94 9.51 5.20 -12.22
C PHE A 94 9.70 5.26 -13.74
N TYR A 95 8.94 6.13 -14.41
CA TYR A 95 9.23 6.51 -15.79
C TYR A 95 10.60 7.18 -15.89
N THR A 96 11.17 7.18 -17.10
CA THR A 96 12.50 7.74 -17.36
C THR A 96 12.59 9.20 -16.89
N SER A 97 13.71 9.57 -16.28
CA SER A 97 13.95 10.92 -15.73
C SER A 97 14.18 12.01 -16.80
N GLN A 98 14.04 11.67 -18.08
CA GLN A 98 14.24 12.60 -19.20
C GLN A 98 13.31 13.82 -19.14
N PHE A 99 12.15 13.69 -18.49
CA PHE A 99 11.17 14.77 -18.35
C PHE A 99 11.30 15.57 -17.03
N ASP A 100 12.20 15.18 -16.13
CA ASP A 100 12.30 15.77 -14.78
C ASP A 100 13.03 17.12 -14.75
N ASN A 101 13.78 17.46 -15.79
CA ASN A 101 14.63 18.67 -15.87
C ASN A 101 14.26 19.61 -17.02
N ILE A 102 13.06 19.44 -17.59
CA ILE A 102 12.59 20.28 -18.70
C ILE A 102 12.02 21.58 -18.13
N ASP A 103 12.40 22.72 -18.72
CA ASP A 103 11.76 24.00 -18.44
C ASP A 103 10.39 24.06 -19.12
N ILE A 104 9.35 23.74 -18.35
CA ILE A 104 7.99 23.69 -18.87
C ILE A 104 7.46 25.07 -19.28
N GLU A 105 7.85 26.15 -18.61
CA GLU A 105 7.32 27.48 -18.90
C GLU A 105 7.84 28.00 -20.25
N SER A 106 9.09 27.68 -20.61
CA SER A 106 9.62 27.99 -21.94
C SER A 106 8.83 27.31 -23.07
N ILE A 107 8.40 26.06 -22.84
CA ILE A 107 7.58 25.31 -23.81
C ILE A 107 6.16 25.90 -23.89
N LEU A 108 5.53 26.19 -22.75
CA LEU A 108 4.18 26.73 -22.69
C LEU A 108 4.07 28.15 -23.29
N ASN A 109 5.15 28.94 -23.19
CA ASN A 109 5.22 30.29 -23.78
C ASN A 109 5.52 30.27 -25.29
N ASN A 110 5.97 29.15 -25.85
CA ASN A 110 6.24 29.01 -27.28
C ASN A 110 5.08 28.29 -27.99
N GLU A 111 4.11 29.08 -28.46
CA GLU A 111 2.90 28.55 -29.13
C GLU A 111 3.22 27.62 -30.31
N LYS A 112 4.26 27.91 -31.09
CA LYS A 112 4.66 27.05 -32.23
C LYS A 112 5.17 25.69 -31.76
N LEU A 113 5.99 25.68 -30.71
CA LEU A 113 6.51 24.44 -30.13
C LEU A 113 5.37 23.63 -29.50
N LEU A 114 4.49 24.31 -28.76
CA LEU A 114 3.34 23.72 -28.10
C LEU A 114 2.38 23.06 -29.11
N ASP A 115 2.09 23.74 -30.23
CA ASP A 115 1.26 23.23 -31.32
C ASP A 115 1.89 22.00 -32.00
N ASN A 116 3.21 21.97 -32.15
CA ASN A 116 3.91 20.79 -32.68
C ASN A 116 3.77 19.58 -31.75
N TYR A 117 3.89 19.76 -30.42
CA TYR A 117 3.64 18.67 -29.46
C TYR A 117 2.19 18.21 -29.50
N PHE A 118 1.23 19.15 -29.59
CA PHE A 118 -0.18 18.82 -29.71
C PHE A 118 -0.48 18.00 -30.98
N LYS A 119 0.00 18.45 -32.14
CA LYS A 119 -0.14 17.72 -33.41
C LYS A 119 0.48 16.34 -33.36
N CYS A 120 1.65 16.20 -32.72
CA CYS A 120 2.29 14.91 -32.49
C CYS A 120 1.38 13.95 -31.69
N LEU A 121 0.81 14.43 -30.57
CA LEU A 121 -0.13 13.66 -29.75
C LEU A 121 -1.41 13.31 -30.54
N MET A 122 -1.86 14.21 -31.43
CA MET A 122 -3.05 14.02 -32.26
C MET A 122 -2.82 13.19 -33.53
N ASP A 123 -1.60 12.78 -33.86
CA ASP A 123 -1.26 12.13 -35.16
C ASP A 123 -1.47 13.05 -36.38
N GLU A 124 -1.37 14.37 -36.19
CA GLU A 124 -1.65 15.39 -37.20
C GLU A 124 -0.39 16.09 -37.72
N GLY A 125 0.80 15.64 -37.31
CA GLY A 125 2.05 16.27 -37.70
C GLY A 125 3.29 15.50 -37.25
N PRO A 126 4.49 16.06 -37.53
CA PRO A 126 5.75 15.45 -37.16
C PRO A 126 5.94 15.44 -35.64
N CYS A 127 6.49 14.34 -35.13
CA CYS A 127 6.88 14.22 -33.73
C CYS A 127 8.40 14.42 -33.55
N THR A 128 8.78 15.13 -32.48
CA THR A 128 10.15 15.09 -31.96
C THR A 128 10.43 13.75 -31.28
N LEU A 129 11.70 13.45 -30.98
CA LEU A 129 12.05 12.23 -30.22
C LEU A 129 11.35 12.22 -28.85
N GLU A 130 11.40 13.33 -28.13
CA GLU A 130 10.71 13.48 -26.84
C GLU A 130 9.19 13.36 -26.96
N GLY A 131 8.60 13.97 -27.98
CA GLY A 131 7.16 13.88 -28.25
C GLY A 131 6.70 12.45 -28.51
N ARG A 132 7.53 11.64 -29.20
CA ARG A 132 7.25 10.19 -29.39
C ARG A 132 7.27 9.43 -28.07
N THR A 133 8.27 9.68 -27.22
CA THR A 133 8.33 9.04 -25.90
C THR A 133 7.12 9.44 -25.05
N LEU A 134 6.81 10.74 -24.97
CA LEU A 134 5.63 11.23 -24.23
C LEU A 134 4.36 10.55 -24.73
N LYS A 135 4.14 10.53 -26.05
CA LYS A 135 2.98 9.91 -26.67
C LYS A 135 2.82 8.42 -26.32
N SER A 136 3.92 7.68 -26.24
CA SER A 136 3.89 6.26 -25.85
C SER A 136 3.59 6.05 -24.37
N LEU A 137 3.96 7.01 -23.51
CA LEU A 137 3.76 6.92 -22.06
C LEU A 137 2.36 7.35 -21.63
N VAL A 138 1.72 8.28 -22.35
CA VAL A 138 0.40 8.83 -21.98
C VAL A 138 -0.67 7.75 -21.73
N PRO A 139 -0.87 6.74 -22.61
CA PRO A 139 -1.88 5.70 -22.37
C PRO A 139 -1.61 4.87 -21.11
N ASP A 140 -0.35 4.55 -20.84
CA ASP A 140 0.03 3.79 -19.64
C ASP A 140 -0.16 4.63 -18.37
N ALA A 141 0.23 5.91 -18.41
CA ALA A 141 0.03 6.84 -17.30
C ALA A 141 -1.46 7.08 -16.99
N LEU A 142 -2.33 7.11 -18.00
CA LEU A 142 -3.78 7.19 -17.82
C LEU A 142 -4.33 5.93 -17.15
N ASN A 143 -3.98 4.75 -17.68
CA ASN A 143 -4.44 3.46 -17.15
C ASN A 143 -3.97 3.22 -15.70
N THR A 144 -2.75 3.62 -15.37
CA THR A 144 -2.16 3.42 -14.04
C THR A 144 -2.38 4.60 -13.10
N SER A 145 -3.14 5.62 -13.51
CA SER A 145 -3.33 6.87 -12.73
C SER A 145 -2.00 7.48 -12.25
N CYS A 146 -1.00 7.52 -13.14
CA CYS A 146 0.34 8.04 -12.88
C CYS A 146 1.11 7.33 -11.73
N ALA A 147 0.85 6.04 -11.48
CA ALA A 147 1.51 5.28 -10.41
C ALA A 147 3.04 5.26 -10.53
N LYS A 148 3.56 5.28 -11.77
CA LYS A 148 4.99 5.29 -12.09
C LYS A 148 5.59 6.69 -12.27
N CYS A 149 4.81 7.75 -12.07
CA CYS A 149 5.28 9.11 -12.26
C CYS A 149 6.09 9.62 -11.07
N THR A 150 7.18 10.34 -11.34
CA THR A 150 7.89 11.12 -10.32
C THR A 150 7.03 12.29 -9.84
N ASP A 151 7.30 12.83 -8.65
CA ASP A 151 6.55 13.99 -8.15
C ASP A 151 6.73 15.23 -9.04
N LYS A 152 7.92 15.38 -9.65
CA LYS A 152 8.17 16.42 -10.65
C LYS A 152 7.29 16.24 -11.90
N GLN A 153 7.19 15.01 -12.42
CA GLN A 153 6.32 14.72 -13.56
C GLN A 153 4.85 15.02 -13.25
N LYS A 154 4.38 14.71 -12.04
CA LYS A 154 3.01 15.07 -11.60
C LYS A 154 2.80 16.58 -11.56
N GLN A 155 3.76 17.33 -11.03
CA GLN A 155 3.68 18.81 -11.00
C GLN A 155 3.67 19.41 -12.41
N ILE A 156 4.54 18.93 -13.30
CA ILE A 156 4.59 19.35 -14.71
C ILE A 156 3.27 19.01 -15.40
N ALA A 157 2.78 17.77 -15.26
CA ALA A 157 1.52 17.33 -15.86
C ALA A 157 0.35 18.21 -15.40
N ARG A 158 0.25 18.50 -14.09
CA ARG A 158 -0.76 19.41 -13.54
C ARG A 158 -0.69 20.79 -14.17
N ARG A 159 0.51 21.36 -14.29
CA ARG A 159 0.73 22.68 -14.88
C ARG A 159 0.28 22.72 -16.35
N VAL A 160 0.69 21.74 -17.14
CA VAL A 160 0.33 21.62 -18.56
C VAL A 160 -1.18 21.45 -18.75
N ILE A 161 -1.80 20.54 -18.00
CA ILE A 161 -3.24 20.28 -18.11
C ILE A 161 -4.03 21.54 -17.75
N THR A 162 -3.68 22.21 -16.65
CA THR A 162 -4.37 23.45 -16.23
C THR A 162 -4.22 24.53 -17.30
N PHE A 163 -3.01 24.72 -17.84
CA PHE A 163 -2.76 25.70 -18.90
C PHE A 163 -3.59 25.41 -20.16
N TYR A 164 -3.67 24.15 -20.59
CA TYR A 164 -4.46 23.75 -21.76
C TYR A 164 -5.96 23.94 -21.56
N LEU A 165 -6.47 23.61 -20.38
CA LEU A 165 -7.89 23.79 -20.05
C LEU A 165 -8.29 25.28 -20.07
N ASP A 166 -7.42 26.16 -19.57
CA ASP A 166 -7.68 27.60 -19.51
C ASP A 166 -7.49 28.29 -20.87
N LYS A 167 -6.38 28.02 -21.56
CA LYS A 167 -5.99 28.74 -22.79
C LYS A 167 -6.54 28.11 -24.07
N TYR A 168 -6.70 26.79 -24.11
CA TYR A 168 -7.03 26.04 -25.32
C TYR A 168 -8.15 25.01 -25.08
N PRO A 169 -9.35 25.43 -24.64
CA PRO A 169 -10.43 24.52 -24.26
C PRO A 169 -10.87 23.60 -25.42
N ALA A 170 -10.86 24.10 -26.65
CA ALA A 170 -11.17 23.30 -27.83
C ALA A 170 -10.16 22.18 -28.08
N ASN A 171 -8.85 22.47 -27.93
CA ASN A 171 -7.79 21.46 -28.10
C ASN A 171 -7.82 20.44 -26.95
N SER A 172 -8.10 20.90 -25.73
CA SER A 172 -8.29 20.05 -24.56
C SER A 172 -9.43 19.05 -24.76
N ALA A 173 -10.57 19.48 -25.28
CA ALA A 173 -11.69 18.58 -25.58
C ALA A 173 -11.31 17.53 -26.63
N ARG A 174 -10.53 17.90 -27.65
CA ARG A 174 -10.08 16.98 -28.72
C ARG A 174 -9.13 15.92 -28.20
N ILE A 175 -8.14 16.30 -27.39
CA ILE A 175 -7.16 15.34 -26.86
C ILE A 175 -7.80 14.40 -25.84
N ILE A 176 -8.70 14.90 -24.99
CA ILE A 176 -9.49 14.08 -24.06
C ILE A 176 -10.30 13.05 -24.84
N LYS A 177 -11.01 13.46 -25.90
CA LYS A 177 -11.78 12.54 -26.74
C LYS A 177 -10.92 11.45 -27.38
N LYS A 178 -9.66 11.74 -27.69
CA LYS A 178 -8.73 10.76 -28.29
C LYS A 178 -8.24 9.71 -27.30
N TYR A 179 -7.87 10.13 -26.09
CA TYR A 179 -7.23 9.24 -25.10
C TYR A 179 -8.19 8.70 -24.04
N ASP A 180 -9.29 9.40 -23.76
CA ASP A 180 -10.30 9.03 -22.79
C ASP A 180 -11.73 9.37 -23.29
N PRO A 181 -12.22 8.71 -24.35
CA PRO A 181 -13.55 8.97 -24.92
C PRO A 181 -14.70 8.65 -23.95
N GLU A 182 -14.47 7.76 -22.99
CA GLU A 182 -15.46 7.34 -21.99
C GLU A 182 -15.30 8.07 -20.65
N ASN A 183 -14.33 9.00 -20.55
CA ASN A 183 -14.06 9.80 -19.36
C ASN A 183 -13.76 8.95 -18.09
N LYS A 184 -13.14 7.79 -18.28
CA LYS A 184 -12.83 6.79 -17.25
C LYS A 184 -11.66 7.17 -16.36
N PHE A 185 -10.71 7.94 -16.89
CA PHE A 185 -9.45 8.24 -16.20
C PHE A 185 -9.47 9.59 -15.50
N LYS A 186 -10.52 10.38 -15.71
CA LYS A 186 -10.67 11.72 -15.14
C LYS A 186 -10.46 11.74 -13.63
N ASP A 187 -11.17 10.90 -12.88
CA ASP A 187 -11.12 10.91 -11.41
C ASP A 187 -9.76 10.43 -10.88
N GLY A 188 -9.16 9.44 -11.54
CA GLY A 188 -7.84 8.91 -11.18
C GLY A 188 -6.73 9.92 -11.40
N ILE A 189 -6.72 10.58 -12.56
CA ILE A 189 -5.77 11.66 -12.88
C ILE A 189 -6.01 12.89 -12.01
N GLU A 190 -7.27 13.28 -11.81
CA GLU A 190 -7.62 14.38 -10.91
C GLU A 190 -7.10 14.10 -9.50
N LYS A 191 -7.30 12.90 -8.96
CA LYS A 191 -6.73 12.54 -7.66
C LYS A 191 -5.20 12.52 -7.66
N ALA A 192 -4.57 11.99 -8.70
CA ALA A 192 -3.11 11.85 -8.78
C ALA A 192 -2.40 13.21 -8.97
N LEU A 193 -3.03 14.16 -9.67
CA LEU A 193 -2.43 15.46 -10.00
C LEU A 193 -2.98 16.60 -9.13
N LEU A 194 -4.26 16.52 -8.75
CA LEU A 194 -4.96 17.52 -7.94
C LEU A 194 -5.07 17.16 -6.46
N GLY A 195 -4.41 16.07 -6.02
CA GLY A 195 -4.41 15.47 -4.68
C GLY A 195 -3.90 16.32 -3.51
N SER A 196 -4.22 17.61 -3.48
CA SER A 196 -4.30 18.44 -2.29
C SER A 196 -4.97 19.76 -2.69
N ARG A 197 -6.23 19.96 -2.28
CA ARG A 197 -6.82 21.28 -2.10
C ARG A 197 -7.53 21.28 -0.76
#